data_AF-M1PDL1-F1
#
_entry.id   AF-M1PDL1-F1
#
_cell.length_a   1.000
_cell.length_b   1.000
_cell.length_c   1.000
_cell.angle_alpha   90.00
_cell.angle_beta   90.00
_cell.angle_gamma   90.00
#
_symmetry.space_group_name_H-M   'P 1'
#
loop_
_entity.id
_entity.type
_entity.pdbx_description
1 polymer ?
#
loop_
_entity_poly.entity_id
_entity_poly.type
_entity_poly.pdbx_seq_one_letter_code
_entity_poly.pdbx_strand_id
1 'polypeptide(L)' 'MIRAYRCSNCGYLYNPDLGDSSQSIAPDTGFEELPKSWKCPRCGVSREMFEKM' A
#
# COMPACT_ATOMS: atom_id res chain seq x y z
N MET A 1 -16.90 -3.52 2.41
CA MET A 1 -15.88 -3.25 3.44
C MET A 1 -14.53 -3.27 2.74
N ILE A 2 -13.94 -2.10 2.50
CA ILE A 2 -12.68 -1.96 1.76
C ILE A 2 -11.54 -2.34 2.72
N ARG A 3 -10.70 -3.31 2.35
CA ARG A 3 -9.52 -3.73 3.14
C ARG A 3 -8.36 -2.80 2.80
N ALA A 4 -8.43 -1.57 3.29
CA ALA A 4 -7.34 -0.60 3.14
C ALA A 4 -6.23 -0.88 4.16
N TYR A 5 -5.00 -0.47 3.85
CA TYR A 5 -3.85 -0.67 4.70
C TYR A 5 -3.21 0.67 5.03
N ARG A 6 -2.95 0.93 6.31
CA ARG A 6 -2.36 2.18 6.78
C ARG A 6 -0.91 1.97 7.17
N CYS A 7 -0.03 2.81 6.63
CA CYS A 7 1.36 2.89 7.05
C CYS A 7 1.44 3.41 8.49
N SER A 8 1.98 2.61 9.40
CA SER A 8 2.11 2.98 10.82
C SER A 8 3.13 4.10 11.04
N ASN A 9 4.11 4.25 10.13
CA ASN A 9 5.14 5.29 10.24
C ASN A 9 4.66 6.69 9.85
N CYS A 10 3.95 6.81 8.73
CA CYS A 10 3.58 8.12 8.16
C CYS A 10 2.09 8.33 7.95
N GLY A 11 1.25 7.32 8.21
CA GLY A 11 -0.19 7.38 8.06
C GLY A 11 -0.72 7.29 6.63
N TYR A 12 0.11 7.02 5.63
CA TYR A 12 -0.34 6.79 4.24
C TYR A 12 -1.34 5.63 4.16
N LEU A 13 -2.38 5.76 3.36
CA LEU A 13 -3.40 4.73 3.15
C LEU A 13 -3.25 4.12 1.76
N TYR A 14 -2.97 2.83 1.70
CA TYR A 14 -3.08 2.05 0.47
C TYR A 14 -4.53 1.63 0.25
N ASN A 15 -5.10 2.04 -0.89
CA ASN A 15 -6.42 1.60 -1.33
C ASN A 15 -6.27 0.67 -2.55
N PRO A 16 -6.61 -0.63 -2.44
CA PRO A 16 -6.58 -1.56 -3.56
C PRO A 16 -7.36 -1.07 -4.78
N ASP A 17 -8.51 -0.42 -4.59
CA ASP A 17 -9.35 0.09 -5.68
C ASP A 17 -8.64 1.16 -6.54
N LEU A 18 -7.60 1.80 -6.00
CA LEU A 18 -6.81 2.81 -6.69
C LEU A 18 -5.43 2.28 -7.12
N GLY A 19 -4.90 1.26 -6.43
CA GLY A 19 -3.53 0.80 -6.60
C GLY A 19 -2.51 1.86 -6.16
N ASP A 20 -1.38 1.91 -6.85
CA ASP A 20 -0.31 2.89 -6.65
C ASP A 20 0.41 3.16 -7.98
N SER A 21 -0.15 4.09 -8.75
CA SER A 21 0.39 4.52 -10.05
C SER A 21 1.84 5.04 -9.99
N SER A 22 2.31 5.54 -8.85
CA SER A 22 3.68 6.04 -8.70
C SER A 22 4.73 4.93 -8.79
N GLN A 23 4.32 3.70 -8.51
CA GLN A 23 5.13 2.49 -8.55
C GLN A 23 4.57 1.44 -9.51
N SER A 24 3.76 1.87 -10.48
CA SER A 24 3.15 1.00 -11.50
C SER A 24 2.30 -0.13 -10.93
N ILE A 25 1.62 0.12 -9.81
CA ILE A 25 0.63 -0.80 -9.24
C ILE A 25 -0.74 -0.42 -9.78
N ALA A 26 -1.39 -1.36 -10.46
CA ALA A 26 -2.70 -1.15 -11.06
C ALA A 26 -3.81 -1.06 -9.99
N PRO A 27 -4.93 -0.38 -10.30
CA PRO A 27 -6.18 -0.54 -9.56
C PRO A 27 -6.57 -2.02 -9.40
N ASP A 28 -7.34 -2.31 -8.36
CA ASP A 28 -7.78 -3.65 -7.97
C ASP A 28 -6.63 -4.58 -7.50
N THR A 29 -5.42 -4.06 -7.26
CA THR A 29 -4.32 -4.85 -6.73
C THR A 29 -4.43 -4.94 -5.20
N GLY A 30 -4.61 -6.14 -4.65
CA GLY A 30 -4.61 -6.35 -3.21
C GLY A 30 -3.27 -6.02 -2.55
N PHE A 31 -3.28 -5.62 -1.28
CA PHE A 31 -2.03 -5.33 -0.54
C PHE A 31 -1.08 -6.54 -0.46
N GLU A 32 -1.64 -7.74 -0.35
CA GLU A 32 -0.86 -8.99 -0.31
C GLU A 32 -0.19 -9.31 -1.66
N GLU A 33 -0.79 -8.86 -2.76
CA GLU A 33 -0.30 -9.01 -4.13
C GLU A 33 0.78 -8.00 -4.50
N LEU A 34 1.00 -6.98 -3.66
CA LEU A 34 2.06 -6.00 -3.89
C LEU A 34 3.43 -6.68 -4.01
N PRO A 35 4.31 -6.20 -4.92
CA PRO A 35 5.68 -6.67 -5.01
C PRO A 35 6.41 -6.53 -3.66
N LYS A 36 7.34 -7.45 -3.35
CA LYS A 36 8.21 -7.32 -2.17
C LYS A 36 9.07 -6.04 -2.18
N SER A 37 9.34 -5.52 -3.37
CA SER A 37 10.08 -4.28 -3.58
C SER A 37 9.22 -3.02 -3.39
N TRP A 38 7.89 -3.15 -3.32
CA TRP A 38 7.02 -2.01 -3.10
C TRP A 38 7.26 -1.40 -1.72
N LYS A 39 7.35 -0.09 -1.69
CA LYS A 39 7.59 0.71 -0.49
C LYS A 39 6.49 1.74 -0.34
N CYS A 40 6.29 2.25 0.86
CA CYS A 40 5.37 3.36 1.08
C CYS A 40 5.74 4.55 0.16
N PRO A 41 4.86 5.02 -0.74
CA PRO A 41 5.19 6.11 -1.66
C PRO A 41 5.42 7.45 -0.94
N ARG A 42 4.95 7.58 0.31
CA ARG A 42 5.18 8.78 1.13
C ARG A 42 6.53 8.77 1.86
N CYS A 43 6.94 7.64 2.46
CA CYS A 43 8.08 7.61 3.38
C CYS A 43 9.12 6.50 3.12
N GLY A 44 8.92 5.66 2.10
CA GLY A 44 9.91 4.67 1.67
C GLY A 44 10.11 3.43 2.57
N VAL A 45 9.31 3.27 3.64
CA VAL A 45 9.36 2.05 4.47
C VAL A 45 8.76 0.85 3.73
N SER A 46 9.13 -0.36 4.12
CA SER A 46 8.59 -1.58 3.52
C SER A 46 7.09 -1.73 3.82
N ARG A 47 6.41 -2.56 3.02
CA ARG A 47 5.01 -2.94 3.23
C ARG A 47 4.73 -3.61 4.57
N GLU A 48 5.76 -4.09 5.26
CA GLU A 48 5.64 -4.72 6.58
C GLU A 48 5.28 -3.71 7.68
N MET A 49 5.54 -2.42 7.46
CA MET A 49 5.14 -1.32 8.35
C MET A 49 3.68 -0.85 8.11
N PHE A 50 2.85 -1.68 7.51
CA PHE A 50 1.43 -1.38 7.26
C PHE A 50 0.53 -2.29 8.09
N GLU A 51 -0.51 -1.68 8.62
CA GLU A 51 -1.55 -2.37 9.38
C GLU A 51 -2.85 -2.38 8.59
N LYS A 52 -3.57 -3.49 8.67
CA LYS A 52 -4.89 -3.63 8.06
C LYS A 52 -5.89 -2.76 8.83
N MET A 53 -6.71 -2.02 8.10
CA MET A 53 -7.86 -1.28 8.65
C MET A 53 -9.15 -2.09 8.62
#